data_AF-A0A7K4MUY7-F1
#
_entry.id   AF-A0A7K4MUY7-F1
#
_cell.length_a   1.000
_cell.length_b   1.000
_cell.length_c   1.000
_cell.angle_alpha   90.00
_cell.angle_beta   90.00
_cell.angle_gamma   90.00
#
_symmetry.space_group_name_H-M   'P 1'
#
loop_
_entity.id
_entity.type
_entity.pdbx_description
1 polymer ?
#
loop_
_entity_poly.entity_id
_entity_poly.type
_entity_poly.pdbx_seq_one_letter_code
_entity_poly.pdbx_strand_id
1 'polypeptide(L)'
;MLQQYLPGRNIAWDSFWYKGKLVSSFTRERLEYPFKHISPSGITGTPTVSKIIVDESVNRIGENAVKSVDDKPHGNYAVDLKEDNDGNWHVTEIDSGKFHTTTPLWGYISTKFLKQDPLHNLSYLYTMLGLEEISDPGFLGNDIYPEGLHILRHIDCGTWIYKDDGFKEKVL
;
A
#
# COMPACT_ATOMS: atom_id res chain seq x y z
N MET A 1 2.80 20.22 -15.21
CA MET A 1 1.37 19.83 -15.28
C MET A 1 0.64 20.56 -14.17
N LEU A 2 -0.56 21.09 -14.42
CA LEU A 2 -1.43 21.68 -13.40
C LEU A 2 -2.63 20.74 -13.22
N GLN A 3 -3.03 20.49 -11.97
CA GLN A 3 -4.16 19.63 -11.62
C GLN A 3 -4.94 20.21 -10.44
N GLN A 4 -6.18 19.76 -10.27
CA GLN A 4 -7.00 20.13 -9.12
C GLN A 4 -6.31 19.75 -7.80
N TYR A 5 -6.44 20.61 -6.79
CA TYR A 5 -6.02 20.27 -5.44
C TYR A 5 -7.12 19.45 -4.74
N LEU A 6 -6.75 18.25 -4.29
CA LEU A 6 -7.62 17.32 -3.57
C LEU A 6 -7.18 17.29 -2.09
N PRO A 7 -7.92 17.93 -1.16
CA PRO A 7 -7.46 18.13 0.22
C PRO A 7 -7.81 16.99 1.19
N GLY A 8 -8.70 16.07 0.81
CA GLY A 8 -9.18 15.02 1.69
C GLY A 8 -8.19 13.88 1.89
N ARG A 9 -8.69 12.72 2.33
CA ARG A 9 -7.89 11.54 2.65
C ARG A 9 -7.06 11.09 1.45
N ASN A 10 -5.92 10.49 1.76
CA ASN A 10 -4.97 9.98 0.77
C ASN A 10 -4.79 8.49 0.99
N ILE A 11 -5.18 7.69 0.01
CA ILE A 11 -5.16 6.24 0.11
C ILE A 11 -4.39 5.62 -1.05
N ALA A 12 -3.92 4.41 -0.79
CA ALA A 12 -3.27 3.55 -1.77
C ALA A 12 -4.03 2.22 -1.80
N TRP A 13 -4.47 1.83 -2.98
CA TRP A 13 -5.06 0.53 -3.24
C TRP A 13 -4.06 -0.31 -4.04
N ASP A 14 -3.58 -1.41 -3.45
CA ASP A 14 -2.68 -2.34 -4.11
C ASP A 14 -3.46 -3.59 -4.51
N SER A 15 -3.17 -4.11 -5.70
CA SER A 15 -3.87 -5.26 -6.25
C SER A 15 -2.92 -6.20 -6.98
N PHE A 16 -3.33 -7.47 -7.02
CA PHE A 16 -2.66 -8.53 -7.75
C PHE A 16 -3.64 -9.21 -8.69
N TRP A 17 -3.22 -9.45 -9.92
CA TRP A 17 -4.05 -9.96 -11.00
C TRP A 17 -3.40 -11.16 -11.66
N TYR A 18 -4.22 -12.12 -12.07
CA TYR A 18 -3.79 -13.27 -12.82
C TYR A 18 -4.70 -13.49 -14.01
N LYS A 19 -4.15 -13.23 -15.21
CA LYS A 19 -4.81 -13.45 -16.51
C LYS A 19 -6.16 -12.72 -16.62
N GLY A 20 -6.23 -11.47 -16.16
CA GLY A 20 -7.42 -10.62 -16.21
C GLY A 20 -8.37 -10.79 -15.02
N LYS A 21 -8.04 -11.66 -14.05
CA LYS A 21 -8.83 -11.85 -12.83
C LYS A 21 -8.12 -11.26 -11.63
N LEU A 22 -8.87 -10.55 -10.78
CA LEU A 22 -8.36 -10.10 -9.51
C LEU A 22 -8.09 -11.31 -8.62
N VAL A 23 -6.87 -11.39 -8.08
CA VAL A 23 -6.46 -12.42 -7.11
C VAL A 23 -6.63 -11.88 -5.70
N SER A 24 -6.16 -10.66 -5.47
CA SER A 24 -6.20 -10.04 -4.15
C SER A 24 -6.06 -8.52 -4.22
N SER A 25 -6.58 -7.83 -3.21
CA SER A 25 -6.33 -6.41 -3.01
C SER A 25 -6.26 -6.03 -1.52
N PHE A 26 -5.70 -4.86 -1.24
CA PHE A 26 -5.87 -4.20 0.05
C PHE A 26 -5.72 -2.69 -0.08
N THR A 27 -6.32 -1.97 0.85
CA THR A 27 -6.24 -0.51 0.93
C THR A 27 -5.51 -0.07 2.18
N ARG A 28 -4.70 0.98 2.05
CA ARG A 28 -4.18 1.72 3.20
C ARG A 28 -4.41 3.21 3.06
N GLU A 29 -4.76 3.82 4.17
CA GLU A 29 -4.74 5.26 4.36
C GLU A 29 -3.35 5.72 4.79
N ARG A 30 -2.86 6.78 4.14
CA ARG A 30 -1.58 7.41 4.41
C ARG A 30 -1.81 8.60 5.36
N LEU A 31 -1.60 8.38 6.66
CA LEU A 31 -1.93 9.33 7.72
C LEU A 31 -0.84 10.40 7.89
N GLU A 32 0.42 9.98 7.92
CA GLU A 32 1.56 10.85 8.16
C GLU A 32 2.66 10.64 7.12
N TYR A 33 3.39 11.73 6.84
CA TYR A 33 4.49 11.77 5.89
C TYR A 33 5.71 12.39 6.56
N PRO A 34 6.93 11.93 6.24
CA PRO A 34 8.13 12.56 6.73
C PRO A 34 8.29 13.95 6.10
N PHE A 35 8.84 14.89 6.87
CA PHE A 35 9.15 16.26 6.41
C PHE A 35 7.98 17.01 5.76
N LYS A 36 6.74 16.90 6.27
CA LYS A 36 5.56 17.60 5.67
C LYS A 36 5.81 19.08 5.36
N HIS A 37 6.61 19.77 6.17
CA HIS A 37 6.94 21.20 6.04
C HIS A 37 7.74 21.60 4.80
N ILE A 38 8.39 20.66 4.10
CA ILE A 38 9.15 20.96 2.87
C ILE A 38 8.31 20.79 1.59
N SER A 39 7.05 20.36 1.72
CA SER A 39 6.14 20.14 0.60
C SER A 39 4.88 21.00 0.76
N PRO A 40 4.47 21.80 -0.26
CA PRO A 40 3.25 22.60 -0.18
C PRO A 40 1.98 21.79 0.12
N SER A 41 1.93 20.52 -0.29
CA SER A 41 0.79 19.62 -0.04
C SER A 41 0.92 18.83 1.27
N GLY A 42 2.08 18.92 1.95
CA GLY A 42 2.43 18.06 3.07
C GLY A 42 2.71 16.60 2.69
N ILE A 43 2.55 16.23 1.42
CA ILE A 43 2.80 14.88 0.90
C ILE A 43 4.24 14.82 0.39
N THR A 44 4.99 13.83 0.87
CA THR A 44 6.32 13.48 0.39
C THR A 44 6.30 12.02 -0.12
N GLY A 45 7.46 11.39 -0.32
CA GLY A 45 7.55 10.07 -0.96
C GLY A 45 6.74 8.97 -0.27
N THR A 46 7.23 8.41 0.84
CA THR A 46 6.58 7.25 1.48
C THR A 46 6.09 7.60 2.88
N PRO A 47 4.84 7.26 3.26
CA PRO A 47 4.27 7.65 4.55
C PRO A 47 5.04 7.08 5.75
N THR A 48 5.11 7.85 6.84
CA THR A 48 5.63 7.41 8.14
C THR A 48 4.61 6.59 8.90
N VAL A 49 3.33 7.00 8.84
CA VAL A 49 2.22 6.27 9.46
C VAL A 49 1.18 5.90 8.40
N SER A 50 0.76 4.65 8.40
CA SER A 50 -0.31 4.16 7.54
C SER A 50 -1.20 3.17 8.26
N LYS A 51 -2.47 3.12 7.85
CA LYS A 51 -3.51 2.30 8.46
C LYS A 51 -4.26 1.53 7.38
N ILE A 52 -4.47 0.23 7.57
CA ILE A 52 -5.35 -0.55 6.71
C ILE A 52 -6.79 -0.06 6.88
N ILE A 53 -7.47 0.18 5.77
CA ILE A 53 -8.89 0.52 5.75
C ILE A 53 -9.64 -0.47 4.87
N VAL A 54 -10.92 -0.66 5.15
CA VAL A 54 -11.83 -1.48 4.35
C VAL A 54 -12.94 -0.56 3.84
N ASP A 55 -13.01 -0.41 2.53
CA ASP A 55 -14.04 0.39 1.88
C ASP A 55 -14.38 -0.24 0.53
N GLU A 56 -15.59 -0.79 0.42
CA GLU A 56 -16.04 -1.48 -0.78
C GLU A 56 -16.08 -0.55 -2.00
N SER A 57 -16.34 0.76 -1.79
CA SER A 57 -16.33 1.74 -2.88
C SER A 57 -14.94 1.90 -3.48
N VAL A 58 -13.90 1.90 -2.64
CA VAL A 58 -12.51 1.97 -3.09
C VAL A 58 -12.12 0.72 -3.88
N ASN A 59 -12.53 -0.47 -3.43
CA ASN A 59 -12.27 -1.71 -4.18
C ASN A 59 -12.86 -1.65 -5.60
N ARG A 60 -14.12 -1.20 -5.74
CA ARG A 60 -14.76 -1.03 -7.05
C ARG A 60 -14.04 0.00 -7.91
N ILE A 61 -13.65 1.15 -7.33
CA ILE A 61 -12.92 2.19 -8.06
C ILE A 61 -11.55 1.68 -8.51
N GLY A 62 -10.81 0.98 -7.65
CA GLY A 62 -9.50 0.41 -7.96
C GLY A 62 -9.57 -0.63 -9.09
N GLU A 63 -10.52 -1.56 -9.02
CA GLU A 63 -10.75 -2.54 -10.08
C GLU A 63 -11.13 -1.88 -11.41
N ASN A 64 -12.04 -0.91 -11.38
CA ASN A 64 -12.44 -0.17 -12.58
C ASN A 64 -11.28 0.66 -13.17
N ALA A 65 -10.47 1.27 -12.31
CA ALA A 65 -9.30 2.04 -12.72
C ALA A 65 -8.29 1.15 -13.47
N VAL A 66 -7.93 0.00 -12.90
CA VAL A 66 -7.03 -0.96 -13.56
C VAL A 66 -7.61 -1.43 -14.90
N LYS A 67 -8.89 -1.82 -14.92
CA LYS A 67 -9.55 -2.29 -16.14
C LYS A 67 -9.72 -1.20 -17.21
N SER A 68 -9.67 0.07 -16.83
CA SER A 68 -9.75 1.17 -17.79
C SER A 68 -8.46 1.36 -18.60
N VAL A 69 -7.33 0.83 -18.12
CA VAL A 69 -6.02 0.92 -18.78
C VAL A 69 -5.50 -0.41 -19.32
N ASP A 70 -6.00 -1.54 -18.81
CA ASP A 70 -5.66 -2.89 -19.26
C ASP A 70 -6.89 -3.80 -19.23
N ASP A 71 -7.29 -4.34 -20.38
CA ASP A 71 -8.43 -5.25 -20.50
C ASP A 71 -8.16 -6.63 -19.87
N LYS A 72 -6.89 -7.00 -19.69
CA LYS A 72 -6.47 -8.30 -19.15
C LYS A 72 -5.29 -8.14 -18.18
N PRO A 73 -5.49 -7.43 -17.06
CA PRO A 73 -4.44 -7.16 -16.09
C PRO A 73 -3.78 -8.44 -15.58
N HIS A 74 -2.46 -8.39 -15.47
CA HIS A 74 -1.64 -9.49 -14.99
C HIS A 74 -0.48 -8.95 -14.16
N GLY A 75 -0.19 -9.61 -13.04
CA GLY A 75 0.77 -9.11 -12.07
C GLY A 75 0.16 -8.02 -11.19
N ASN A 76 0.99 -7.11 -10.70
CA ASN A 76 0.58 -6.14 -9.71
C ASN A 76 0.21 -4.79 -10.32
N TYR A 77 -0.80 -4.16 -9.73
CA TYR A 77 -1.23 -2.80 -10.04
C TYR A 77 -1.44 -2.02 -8.73
N ALA A 78 -0.98 -0.79 -8.73
CA ALA A 78 -1.07 0.13 -7.60
C ALA A 78 -1.88 1.37 -8.04
N VAL A 79 -2.95 1.69 -7.32
CA VAL A 79 -3.83 2.82 -7.62
C VAL A 79 -3.81 3.78 -6.45
N ASP A 80 -3.49 5.04 -6.72
CA ASP A 80 -3.57 6.11 -5.73
C ASP A 80 -4.87 6.89 -5.88
N LEU A 81 -5.50 7.16 -4.74
CA LEU A 81 -6.73 7.94 -4.68
C LEU A 81 -6.63 9.04 -3.62
N LYS A 82 -7.28 10.17 -3.91
CA LYS A 82 -7.52 11.22 -2.91
C LYS A 82 -8.98 11.64 -2.90
N GLU A 83 -9.46 12.02 -1.72
CA GLU A 83 -10.76 12.68 -1.57
C GLU A 83 -10.66 14.16 -1.97
N ASP A 84 -11.73 14.67 -2.57
CA ASP A 84 -11.99 16.10 -2.67
C ASP A 84 -12.55 16.68 -1.35
N ASN A 85 -13.02 17.94 -1.38
CA ASN A 85 -13.62 18.60 -0.21
C ASN A 85 -14.95 17.98 0.25
N ASP A 86 -15.65 17.28 -0.64
CA ASP A 86 -16.96 16.68 -0.40
C ASP A 86 -16.84 15.19 -0.02
N GLY A 87 -15.61 14.67 0.05
CA GLY A 87 -15.33 13.27 0.37
C GLY A 87 -15.45 12.31 -0.81
N ASN A 88 -15.47 12.79 -2.05
CA ASN A 88 -15.50 11.91 -3.22
C ASN A 88 -14.09 11.45 -3.59
N TRP A 89 -13.92 10.16 -3.87
CA TRP A 89 -12.65 9.59 -4.33
C TRP A 89 -12.34 9.94 -5.77
N HIS A 90 -11.11 10.41 -6.01
CA HIS A 90 -10.54 10.63 -7.34
C HIS A 90 -9.25 9.83 -7.49
N VAL A 91 -9.14 9.07 -8.59
CA VAL A 91 -7.90 8.38 -8.95
C VAL A 91 -6.86 9.41 -9.39
N THR A 92 -5.67 9.35 -8.80
CA THR A 92 -4.57 10.28 -9.09
C THR A 92 -3.46 9.65 -9.91
N GLU A 93 -3.20 8.34 -9.71
CA GLU A 93 -2.13 7.60 -10.39
C GLU A 93 -2.49 6.12 -10.49
N ILE A 94 -2.09 5.48 -11.59
CA ILE A 94 -2.15 4.02 -11.78
C ILE A 94 -0.74 3.56 -12.16
N ASP A 95 -0.10 2.84 -11.24
CA ASP A 95 1.21 2.22 -11.38
C ASP A 95 1.04 0.76 -11.83
N SER A 96 1.37 0.47 -13.10
CA SER A 96 1.34 -0.89 -13.64
C SER A 96 2.70 -1.60 -13.46
N GLY A 97 2.70 -2.82 -12.94
CA GLY A 97 3.92 -3.65 -12.84
C GLY A 97 4.89 -3.25 -11.74
N LYS A 98 4.55 -2.25 -10.92
CA LYS A 98 5.32 -1.86 -9.72
C LYS A 98 4.43 -1.86 -8.48
N PHE A 99 4.95 -2.38 -7.38
CA PHE A 99 4.29 -2.30 -6.08
C PHE A 99 4.51 -0.92 -5.48
N HIS A 100 3.53 -0.40 -4.73
CA HIS A 100 3.85 0.66 -3.80
C HIS A 100 4.94 0.20 -2.82
N THR A 101 5.82 1.13 -2.43
CA THR A 101 7.06 0.82 -1.69
C THR A 101 6.86 0.01 -0.41
N THR A 102 5.71 0.16 0.27
CA THR A 102 5.42 -0.54 1.53
C THR A 102 4.76 -1.90 1.36
N THR A 103 4.31 -2.28 0.16
CA THR A 103 3.55 -3.52 -0.07
C THR A 103 4.30 -4.79 0.37
N PRO A 104 5.61 -4.96 0.09
CA PRO A 104 6.36 -6.12 0.61
C PRO A 104 6.43 -6.15 2.14
N LEU A 105 6.45 -4.99 2.82
CA LEU A 105 6.47 -4.91 4.28
C LEU A 105 5.13 -5.36 4.88
N TRP A 106 4.00 -4.97 4.28
CA TRP A 106 2.68 -5.46 4.68
C TRP A 106 2.58 -6.99 4.51
N GLY A 107 3.06 -7.52 3.38
CA GLY A 107 3.15 -8.96 3.15
C GLY A 107 4.01 -9.67 4.20
N TYR A 108 5.18 -9.13 4.53
CA TYR A 108 6.03 -9.67 5.60
C TYR A 108 5.30 -9.70 6.95
N ILE A 109 4.57 -8.63 7.30
CA ILE A 109 3.83 -8.55 8.56
C ILE A 109 2.70 -9.58 8.60
N SER A 110 1.95 -9.69 7.50
CA SER A 110 0.88 -10.67 7.32
C SER A 110 1.37 -12.10 7.59
N THR A 111 2.46 -12.51 6.93
CA THR A 111 3.00 -13.86 7.14
C THR A 111 3.65 -14.03 8.52
N LYS A 112 4.52 -13.10 8.92
CA LYS A 112 5.39 -13.29 10.10
C LYS A 112 4.64 -13.10 11.42
N PHE A 113 3.78 -12.09 11.51
CA PHE A 113 3.12 -11.70 12.75
C PHE A 113 1.65 -12.10 12.78
N LEU A 114 0.90 -11.91 11.68
CA LEU A 114 -0.52 -12.29 11.63
C LEU A 114 -0.73 -13.78 11.35
N LYS A 115 0.33 -14.49 10.92
CA LYS A 115 0.29 -15.93 10.61
C LYS A 115 -0.72 -16.30 9.52
N GLN A 116 -1.03 -15.34 8.63
CA GLN A 116 -1.83 -15.63 7.44
C GLN A 116 -1.05 -16.51 6.46
N ASP A 117 -1.78 -17.13 5.54
CA ASP A 117 -1.19 -17.90 4.45
C ASP A 117 -0.12 -17.09 3.70
N PRO A 118 1.07 -17.65 3.39
CA PRO A 118 2.13 -16.95 2.68
C PRO A 118 1.70 -16.27 1.37
N LEU A 119 0.65 -16.73 0.70
CA LEU A 119 0.12 -16.12 -0.52
C LEU A 119 -0.48 -14.72 -0.30
N HIS A 120 -0.79 -14.35 0.96
CA HIS A 120 -1.19 -12.98 1.32
C HIS A 120 0.00 -12.01 1.28
N ASN A 121 1.23 -12.49 1.13
CA ASN A 121 2.38 -11.67 0.77
C ASN A 121 2.48 -11.59 -0.76
N LEU A 122 2.00 -10.49 -1.34
CA LEU A 122 1.89 -10.34 -2.79
C LEU A 122 3.24 -10.41 -3.52
N SER A 123 4.33 -9.99 -2.87
CA SER A 123 5.67 -10.11 -3.45
C SER A 123 6.17 -11.56 -3.43
N TYR A 124 5.81 -12.32 -2.40
CA TYR A 124 6.06 -13.77 -2.38
C TYR A 124 5.23 -14.47 -3.46
N LEU A 125 3.92 -14.20 -3.52
CA LEU A 125 3.03 -14.74 -4.55
C LEU A 125 3.55 -14.46 -5.97
N TYR A 126 3.93 -13.22 -6.26
CA TYR A 126 4.52 -12.83 -7.55
C TYR A 126 5.73 -13.69 -7.90
N THR A 127 6.62 -13.88 -6.92
CA THR A 127 7.84 -14.68 -7.09
C THR A 127 7.53 -16.14 -7.35
N MET A 128 6.59 -16.73 -6.59
CA MET A 128 6.23 -18.14 -6.74
C MET A 128 5.55 -18.43 -8.09
N LEU A 129 4.72 -17.50 -8.59
CA LEU A 129 4.16 -17.60 -9.94
C LEU A 129 5.26 -17.49 -11.01
N GLY A 130 6.21 -16.57 -10.85
CA GLY A 130 7.32 -16.40 -11.78
C GLY A 130 8.31 -17.57 -11.80
N LEU A 131 8.40 -18.32 -10.70
CA LEU A 131 9.18 -19.55 -10.59
C LEU A 131 8.40 -20.81 -11.01
N GLU A 132 7.14 -20.66 -11.44
CA GLU A 132 6.23 -21.77 -11.79
C GLU A 132 5.93 -22.77 -10.66
N GLU A 133 6.24 -22.41 -9.41
CA GLU A 133 5.93 -23.18 -8.20
C GLU A 133 4.43 -23.14 -7.87
N ILE A 134 3.71 -22.14 -8.39
CA ILE A 134 2.26 -22.01 -8.35
C ILE A 134 1.76 -21.81 -9.78
N SER A 135 0.72 -22.54 -10.16
CA SER A 135 0.13 -22.48 -11.51
C SER A 135 -1.18 -21.70 -11.57
N ASP A 136 -1.94 -21.64 -10.48
CA ASP A 136 -3.14 -20.82 -10.33
C ASP A 136 -3.24 -20.33 -8.88
N PRO A 137 -3.18 -19.00 -8.64
CA PRO A 137 -3.27 -18.47 -7.29
C PRO A 137 -4.70 -18.40 -6.75
N GLY A 138 -5.72 -18.63 -7.59
CA GLY A 138 -7.12 -18.51 -7.20
C GLY A 138 -7.51 -17.08 -6.78
N PHE A 139 -8.58 -16.97 -6.00
CA PHE A 139 -9.01 -15.72 -5.38
C PHE A 139 -8.71 -15.78 -3.88
N LEU A 140 -7.85 -14.88 -3.41
CA LEU A 140 -7.46 -14.78 -2.00
C LEU A 140 -8.37 -13.84 -1.21
N GLY A 141 -9.02 -12.89 -1.88
CA GLY A 141 -9.96 -11.96 -1.26
C GLY A 141 -9.66 -10.49 -1.56
N ASN A 142 -10.67 -9.66 -1.40
CA ASN A 142 -10.47 -8.22 -1.25
C ASN A 142 -10.11 -7.94 0.22
N ASP A 143 -9.39 -6.85 0.46
CA ASP A 143 -9.01 -6.40 1.80
C ASP A 143 -8.29 -7.48 2.62
N ILE A 144 -7.22 -8.04 2.05
CA ILE A 144 -6.51 -9.21 2.59
C ILE A 144 -5.83 -9.01 3.96
N TYR A 145 -5.85 -7.79 4.51
CA TYR A 145 -5.27 -7.46 5.81
C TYR A 145 -6.32 -6.88 6.77
N PRO A 146 -6.18 -7.08 8.10
CA PRO A 146 -7.17 -6.62 9.07
C PRO A 146 -7.34 -5.09 9.08
N GLU A 147 -8.59 -4.65 9.10
CA GLU A 147 -8.94 -3.23 9.24
C GLU A 147 -8.34 -2.63 10.52
N GLY A 148 -7.87 -1.39 10.43
CA GLY A 148 -7.31 -0.67 11.58
C GLY A 148 -5.90 -1.12 11.97
N LEU A 149 -5.27 -2.04 11.22
CA LEU A 149 -3.86 -2.37 11.42
C LEU A 149 -2.98 -1.18 11.01
N HIS A 150 -2.15 -0.71 11.93
CA HIS A 150 -1.24 0.41 11.71
C HIS A 150 0.19 -0.07 11.52
N ILE A 151 0.92 0.61 10.63
CA ILE A 151 2.37 0.58 10.59
C ILE A 151 2.90 1.99 10.85
N LEU A 152 3.87 2.05 11.77
CA LEU A 152 4.68 3.22 12.05
C LEU A 152 6.12 2.89 11.64
N ARG A 153 6.71 3.69 10.75
CA ARG A 153 8.05 3.42 10.20
C ARG A 153 9.13 4.30 10.82
N HIS A 154 10.32 3.71 10.90
CA HIS A 154 11.49 4.05 11.73
C HIS A 154 12.11 5.46 11.60
N ILE A 155 11.52 6.41 10.87
CA ILE A 155 11.87 7.83 11.13
C ILE A 155 11.45 8.21 12.58
N ASP A 156 10.49 7.51 13.17
CA ASP A 156 9.88 7.84 14.47
C ASP A 156 10.43 7.02 15.66
N CYS A 157 11.43 6.15 15.44
CA CYS A 157 12.17 5.54 16.54
C CYS A 157 13.08 6.55 17.25
N GLY A 158 13.27 7.71 16.63
CA GLY A 158 14.03 8.81 17.18
C GLY A 158 15.50 8.81 16.80
N THR A 159 16.16 9.91 17.15
CA THR A 159 17.63 9.99 17.08
C THR A 159 18.19 9.43 18.37
N TRP A 160 19.12 8.47 18.28
CA TRP A 160 19.76 7.88 19.45
C TRP A 160 21.23 8.29 19.50
N ILE A 161 21.72 8.60 20.71
CA ILE A 161 23.16 8.63 21.01
C ILE A 161 23.52 7.28 21.61
N TYR A 162 24.50 6.60 21.01
CA TYR A 162 25.10 5.38 21.51
C TYR A 162 26.60 5.60 21.71
N LYS A 163 27.16 5.05 22.80
CA LYS A 163 28.61 4.98 23.03
C LYS A 163 29.04 3.54 23.26
N ASP A 164 30.31 3.23 22.94
CA ASP A 164 30.89 1.88 23.05
C ASP A 164 30.98 1.36 24.50
N ASP A 165 30.77 2.24 25.49
CA ASP A 165 30.61 1.90 26.91
C ASP A 165 29.22 1.32 27.24
N GLY A 166 28.35 1.19 26.23
CA GLY A 166 26.98 0.69 26.38
C GLY A 166 25.95 1.78 26.71
N PHE A 167 26.35 3.05 26.82
CA PHE A 167 25.42 4.16 26.99
C PHE A 167 24.52 4.31 25.77
N LYS A 168 23.21 4.47 25.99
CA LYS A 168 22.21 4.67 24.96
C LYS A 168 21.12 5.64 25.43
N GLU A 169 20.94 6.76 24.74
CA GLU A 169 19.96 7.81 25.07
C GLU A 169 19.16 8.20 23.81
N LYS A 170 17.84 8.38 23.95
CA LYS A 170 16.97 8.88 22.87
C LYS A 170 16.89 10.42 22.94
N VAL A 171 17.27 11.10 21.87
CA VAL A 171 17.43 12.57 21.82
C VAL A 171 16.25 13.27 21.14
N LEU A 172 15.53 12.54 20.27
CA LEU A 172 14.29 12.94 19.61
C LEU A 172 13.36 11.74 19.55
#